data_AF-A0A417PAN2-F1
#
_entry.id   AF-A0A417PAN2-F1
#
_cell.length_a   1.000
_cell.length_b   1.000
_cell.length_c   1.000
_cell.angle_alpha   90.00
_cell.angle_beta   90.00
_cell.angle_gamma   90.00
#
_symmetry.space_group_name_H-M   'P 1'
#
loop_
_entity.id
_entity.type
_entity.pdbx_description
1 polymer ?
#
loop_
_entity_poly.entity_id
_entity_poly.type
_entity_poly.pdbx_seq_one_letter_code
_entity_poly.pdbx_strand_id
1 'polypeptide(L)'
;MENIFDKFKKLNLDTSPIGLSIELREPFFCTPIGAQIIGWDNGIHYCFIKGFKEIVFCVNPETCCNYYVYPLAKDFTDFLRLLLSLKTTNAIQQVVWMDKDAFENFMNDPDEVRYTSSEPVQSILQNISSNLEVEPIENPFDYIKKLQKDFPYKEIKFTDEFYNITGLTRQENI
;
A
#
# COMPACT_ATOMS: atom_id res chain seq x y z
N MET A 1 20.01 -15.03 -1.96
CA MET A 1 19.97 -14.13 -0.78
C MET A 1 18.50 -13.89 -0.50
N GLU A 2 18.07 -14.03 0.75
CA GLU A 2 16.65 -13.83 1.12
C GLU A 2 16.28 -12.35 1.05
N ASN A 3 15.16 -12.02 0.39
CA ASN A 3 14.70 -10.63 0.29
C ASN A 3 13.97 -10.19 1.57
N ILE A 4 13.71 -8.89 1.70
CA ILE A 4 13.11 -8.32 2.92
C ILE A 4 11.67 -8.81 3.14
N PHE A 5 10.93 -9.11 2.07
CA PHE A 5 9.58 -9.63 2.13
C PHE A 5 9.53 -11.06 2.69
N ASP A 6 10.48 -11.91 2.31
CA ASP A 6 10.61 -13.26 2.85
C ASP A 6 10.97 -13.24 4.34
N LYS A 7 11.89 -12.36 4.75
CA LYS A 7 12.19 -12.13 6.18
C LYS A 7 10.97 -11.65 6.96
N PHE A 8 10.21 -10.71 6.41
CA PHE A 8 8.98 -10.20 7.02
C PHE A 8 7.96 -11.32 7.25
N LYS A 9 7.71 -12.17 6.24
CA LYS A 9 6.80 -13.33 6.38
C LYS A 9 7.25 -14.29 7.49
N LYS A 10 8.57 -14.48 7.67
CA LYS A 10 9.10 -15.36 8.72
C LYS A 10 8.89 -14.84 10.14
N LEU A 11 8.65 -13.54 10.32
CA LEU A 11 8.28 -13.00 11.64
C LEU A 11 6.92 -13.53 12.10
N ASN A 12 6.06 -13.96 11.17
CA ASN A 12 4.76 -14.58 11.44
C ASN A 12 3.91 -13.75 12.42
N LEU A 13 3.92 -12.43 12.22
CA LEU A 13 3.15 -11.48 13.03
C LEU A 13 1.71 -11.42 12.52
N ASP A 14 0.77 -11.22 13.44
CA ASP A 14 -0.56 -10.74 13.06
C ASP A 14 -0.45 -9.24 12.74
N THR A 15 -0.38 -8.91 11.45
CA THR A 15 -0.26 -7.55 10.96
C THR A 15 -1.60 -6.88 10.64
N SER A 16 -2.72 -7.47 11.07
CA SER A 16 -4.04 -6.85 10.92
C SER A 16 -4.17 -5.47 11.59
N PRO A 17 -3.57 -5.19 12.78
CA PRO A 17 -3.68 -3.87 13.41
C PRO A 17 -3.00 -2.73 12.64
N ILE A 18 -2.08 -3.04 11.72
CA ILE A 18 -1.43 -2.03 10.86
C ILE A 18 -2.02 -2.00 9.45
N GLY A 19 -3.12 -2.73 9.22
CA GLY A 19 -3.80 -2.83 7.92
C GLY A 19 -3.01 -3.66 6.89
N LEU A 20 -2.36 -4.74 7.33
CA LEU A 20 -1.67 -5.65 6.42
C LEU A 20 -2.04 -7.11 6.73
N SER A 21 -3.34 -7.40 6.84
CA SER A 21 -3.82 -8.75 7.14
C SER A 21 -3.53 -9.73 5.99
N ILE A 22 -3.27 -10.98 6.33
CA ILE A 22 -3.22 -12.07 5.34
C ILE A 22 -4.60 -12.72 5.29
N GLU A 23 -5.28 -12.55 4.16
CA GLU A 23 -6.64 -13.06 3.95
C GLU A 23 -6.70 -13.98 2.73
N LEU A 24 -7.48 -15.06 2.84
CA LEU A 24 -7.87 -15.92 1.72
C LEU A 24 -9.09 -15.31 1.05
N ARG A 25 -8.84 -14.43 0.08
CA ARG A 25 -9.89 -13.69 -0.64
C ARG A 25 -9.61 -13.68 -2.13
N GLU A 26 -10.68 -13.71 -2.92
CA GLU A 26 -10.60 -13.56 -4.38
C GLU A 26 -10.10 -12.16 -4.78
N PRO A 27 -9.27 -12.06 -5.83
CA PRO A 27 -8.87 -10.78 -6.39
C PRO A 27 -10.07 -9.92 -6.83
N PHE A 28 -9.92 -8.60 -6.75
CA PHE A 28 -10.87 -7.66 -7.35
C PHE A 28 -10.78 -7.63 -8.87
N PHE A 29 -11.83 -7.12 -9.52
CA PHE A 29 -11.84 -6.86 -10.97
C PHE A 29 -10.69 -5.94 -11.42
N CYS A 30 -10.27 -5.02 -10.55
CA CYS A 30 -9.15 -4.10 -10.79
C CYS A 30 -7.79 -4.66 -10.33
N THR A 31 -7.70 -5.95 -9.98
CA THR A 31 -6.41 -6.58 -9.67
C THR A 31 -5.60 -6.77 -10.95
N PRO A 32 -4.36 -6.26 -11.03
CA PRO A 32 -3.52 -6.41 -12.21
C PRO A 32 -3.19 -7.87 -12.55
N ILE A 33 -2.99 -8.15 -13.83
CA ILE A 33 -2.51 -9.45 -14.30
C ILE A 33 -1.11 -9.69 -13.71
N GLY A 34 -0.93 -10.87 -13.09
CA GLY A 34 0.34 -11.25 -12.49
C GLY A 34 0.63 -10.53 -11.17
N ALA A 35 -0.40 -10.00 -10.51
CA ALA A 35 -0.28 -9.50 -9.15
C ALA A 35 -0.01 -10.63 -8.16
N GLN A 36 0.92 -10.39 -7.24
CA GLN A 36 1.13 -11.19 -6.05
C GLN A 36 0.64 -10.37 -4.85
N ILE A 37 -0.52 -10.75 -4.30
CA ILE A 37 -1.09 -10.09 -3.13
C ILE A 37 -0.22 -10.37 -1.90
N ILE A 38 0.08 -9.31 -1.14
CA ILE A 38 0.95 -9.37 0.04
C ILE A 38 0.24 -8.99 1.35
N GLY A 39 -0.97 -8.44 1.27
CA GLY A 39 -1.80 -8.18 2.44
C GLY A 39 -3.03 -7.34 2.10
N TRP A 40 -3.92 -7.18 3.08
CA TRP A 40 -5.21 -6.52 2.94
C TRP A 40 -5.45 -5.47 4.05
N ASP A 41 -6.27 -4.49 3.72
CA ASP A 41 -6.82 -3.49 4.64
C ASP A 41 -8.26 -3.18 4.21
N ASN A 42 -9.25 -3.66 4.96
CA ASN A 42 -10.65 -3.23 4.87
C ASN A 42 -11.20 -2.99 3.44
N GLY A 43 -11.04 -3.96 2.54
CA GLY A 43 -11.57 -3.84 1.16
C GLY A 43 -10.56 -3.35 0.13
N ILE A 44 -9.31 -3.15 0.52
CA ILE A 44 -8.17 -2.84 -0.34
C ILE A 44 -7.13 -3.93 -0.16
N HIS A 45 -6.32 -4.19 -1.18
CA HIS A 45 -5.14 -5.03 -1.02
C HIS A 45 -3.88 -4.39 -1.56
N TYR A 46 -2.75 -4.91 -1.07
CA TYR A 46 -1.42 -4.54 -1.51
C TYR A 46 -0.82 -5.67 -2.32
N CYS A 47 -0.08 -5.35 -3.37
CA CYS A 47 0.54 -6.37 -4.20
C CYS A 47 1.87 -5.92 -4.82
N PHE A 48 2.66 -6.91 -5.23
CA PHE A 48 3.65 -6.72 -6.29
C PHE A 48 3.00 -7.02 -7.64
N ILE A 49 3.43 -6.35 -8.70
CA ILE A 49 2.97 -6.63 -10.07
C ILE A 49 4.16 -7.12 -10.90
N LYS A 50 4.02 -8.31 -11.53
CA LYS A 50 5.05 -8.86 -12.41
C LYS A 50 5.45 -7.85 -13.50
N GLY A 51 6.74 -7.54 -13.59
CA GLY A 51 7.30 -6.57 -14.53
C GLY A 51 7.66 -5.22 -13.91
N PHE A 52 7.18 -4.92 -12.70
CA PHE A 52 7.44 -3.65 -11.99
C PHE A 52 8.43 -3.80 -10.82
N LYS A 53 9.36 -4.77 -10.92
CA LYS A 53 10.33 -5.08 -9.85
C LYS A 53 9.61 -5.36 -8.52
N GLU A 54 10.08 -4.78 -7.42
CA GLU A 54 9.51 -4.95 -6.07
C GLU A 54 8.59 -3.79 -5.65
N ILE A 55 8.13 -2.95 -6.58
CA ILE A 55 7.21 -1.84 -6.26
C ILE A 55 5.95 -2.40 -5.59
N VAL A 56 5.59 -1.81 -4.45
CA VAL A 56 4.36 -2.14 -3.73
C VAL A 56 3.25 -1.23 -4.22
N PHE A 57 2.16 -1.85 -4.66
CA PHE A 57 0.97 -1.17 -5.16
C PHE A 57 -0.18 -1.30 -4.18
N CYS A 58 -1.00 -0.26 -4.11
CA CYS A 58 -2.36 -0.30 -3.59
C CYS A 58 -3.32 -0.72 -4.72
N VAL A 59 -4.28 -1.59 -4.44
CA VAL A 59 -5.41 -1.92 -5.32
C VAL A 59 -6.70 -1.60 -4.58
N ASN A 60 -7.34 -0.51 -4.99
CA ASN A 60 -8.55 0.02 -4.35
C ASN A 60 -9.73 -0.03 -5.34
N PRO A 61 -10.72 -0.93 -5.16
CA PRO A 61 -11.91 -0.99 -6.02
C PRO A 61 -12.86 0.19 -5.81
N GLU A 62 -12.77 0.90 -4.69
CA GLU A 62 -13.56 2.08 -4.31
C GLU A 62 -12.67 3.33 -4.28
N THR A 63 -11.88 3.53 -5.35
CA THR A 63 -10.88 4.60 -5.40
C THR A 63 -11.49 6.00 -5.34
N CYS A 64 -10.85 6.89 -4.58
CA CYS A 64 -11.16 8.32 -4.52
C CYS A 64 -10.36 9.16 -5.53
N CYS A 65 -9.68 8.50 -6.49
CA CYS A 65 -8.92 9.16 -7.55
C CYS A 65 -9.19 8.49 -8.91
N ASN A 66 -8.48 8.92 -9.95
CA ASN A 66 -8.67 8.38 -11.31
C ASN A 66 -8.03 7.00 -11.53
N TYR A 67 -7.34 6.45 -10.52
CA TYR A 67 -6.57 5.21 -10.62
C TYR A 67 -7.10 4.19 -9.62
N TYR A 68 -7.38 2.97 -10.07
CA TYR A 68 -7.69 1.84 -9.18
C TYR A 68 -6.43 1.22 -8.56
N VAL A 69 -5.29 1.39 -9.23
CA VAL A 69 -4.01 0.83 -8.81
C VAL A 69 -2.94 1.91 -8.84
N TYR A 70 -2.26 2.12 -7.72
CA TYR A 70 -1.26 3.17 -7.58
C TYR A 70 -0.07 2.72 -6.73
N PRO A 71 1.16 3.14 -7.08
CA PRO A 71 2.34 2.75 -6.32
C PRO A 71 2.37 3.48 -4.97
N LEU A 72 2.82 2.75 -3.95
CA LEU A 72 3.02 3.27 -2.59
C LEU A 72 4.50 3.36 -2.23
N ALA A 73 5.30 2.35 -2.64
CA ALA A 73 6.72 2.28 -2.35
C ALA A 73 7.49 1.66 -3.51
N LYS A 74 8.74 2.10 -3.71
CA LYS A 74 9.60 1.61 -4.79
C LYS A 74 10.02 0.13 -4.61
N ASP A 75 10.01 -0.34 -3.37
CA ASP A 75 10.32 -1.70 -2.94
C ASP A 75 9.62 -2.01 -1.60
N PHE A 76 9.68 -3.27 -1.16
CA PHE A 76 9.06 -3.68 0.11
C PHE A 76 9.77 -3.11 1.34
N THR A 77 11.07 -2.80 1.25
CA THR A 77 11.78 -2.13 2.35
C THR A 77 11.18 -0.76 2.59
N ASP A 78 11.09 0.08 1.56
CA ASP A 78 10.49 1.41 1.66
C ASP A 78 9.02 1.34 2.10
N PHE A 79 8.28 0.29 1.74
CA PHE A 79 6.91 0.08 2.26
C PHE A 79 6.89 -0.13 3.77
N LEU A 80 7.81 -0.94 4.32
CA LEU A 80 7.95 -1.08 5.78
C LEU A 80 8.39 0.24 6.43
N ARG A 81 9.27 1.00 5.79
CA ARG A 81 9.70 2.33 6.29
C ARG A 81 8.53 3.33 6.30
N LEU A 82 7.63 3.25 5.32
CA LEU A 82 6.39 4.02 5.30
C LEU A 82 5.46 3.60 6.44
N LEU A 83 5.28 2.30 6.69
CA LEU A 83 4.52 1.81 7.85
C LEU A 83 5.10 2.30 9.18
N LEU A 84 6.43 2.35 9.32
CA LEU A 84 7.05 2.90 10.52
C LEU A 84 6.80 4.40 10.69
N SER A 85 6.75 5.16 9.59
CA SER A 85 6.50 6.60 9.62
C SER A 85 5.02 6.95 9.79
N LEU A 86 4.13 6.25 9.08
CA LEU A 86 2.70 6.54 8.96
C LEU A 86 1.81 5.61 9.79
N LYS A 87 2.41 4.62 10.45
CA LYS A 87 1.84 3.68 11.42
C LYS A 87 0.87 2.64 10.87
N THR A 88 0.06 3.00 9.88
CA THR A 88 -0.93 2.12 9.26
C THR A 88 -0.91 2.26 7.75
N THR A 89 -1.39 1.23 7.05
CA THR A 89 -1.63 1.34 5.61
C THR A 89 -2.77 2.28 5.25
N ASN A 90 -3.73 2.50 6.17
CA ASN A 90 -4.78 3.51 6.00
C ASN A 90 -4.19 4.90 5.74
N ALA A 91 -3.21 5.34 6.54
CA ALA A 91 -2.52 6.60 6.28
C ALA A 91 -1.80 6.61 4.92
N ILE A 92 -1.11 5.51 4.56
CA ILE A 92 -0.37 5.39 3.30
C ILE A 92 -1.31 5.50 2.10
N GLN A 93 -2.46 4.81 2.12
CA GLN A 93 -3.37 4.72 0.97
C GLN A 93 -4.17 6.01 0.74
N GLN A 94 -4.43 6.81 1.77
CA GLN A 94 -5.11 8.11 1.69
C GLN A 94 -4.27 9.18 0.94
N VAL A 95 -2.94 9.04 0.89
CA VAL A 95 -2.05 10.01 0.24
C VAL A 95 -2.39 10.22 -1.23
N VAL A 96 -2.96 9.22 -1.93
CA VAL A 96 -3.22 9.32 -3.38
C VAL A 96 -4.10 10.53 -3.75
N TRP A 97 -5.13 10.83 -2.94
CA TRP A 97 -6.12 11.86 -3.26
C TRP A 97 -5.99 13.13 -2.40
N MET A 98 -5.36 13.05 -1.22
CA MET A 98 -5.18 14.20 -0.34
C MET A 98 -4.09 15.15 -0.84
N ASP A 99 -4.26 16.45 -0.62
CA ASP A 99 -3.15 17.39 -0.60
C ASP A 99 -2.43 17.35 0.77
N LYS A 100 -1.38 18.18 0.93
CA LYS A 100 -0.55 18.14 2.13
C LYS A 100 -1.32 18.57 3.38
N ASP A 101 -2.16 19.60 3.28
CA ASP A 101 -2.93 20.11 4.41
C ASP A 101 -4.00 19.11 4.84
N ALA A 102 -4.72 18.49 3.89
CA ALA A 102 -5.69 17.44 4.18
C ALA A 102 -5.02 16.23 4.83
N PHE A 103 -3.83 15.84 4.36
CA PHE A 103 -3.07 14.74 4.94
C PHE A 103 -2.57 15.05 6.35
N GLU A 104 -2.03 16.23 6.59
CA GLU A 104 -1.62 16.67 7.93
C GLU A 104 -2.81 16.72 8.90
N ASN A 105 -3.98 17.18 8.44
CA ASN A 105 -5.20 17.14 9.25
C ASN A 105 -5.63 15.70 9.58
N PHE A 106 -5.59 14.78 8.60
CA PHE A 106 -5.89 13.37 8.82
C PHE A 106 -4.93 12.74 9.84
N MET A 107 -3.63 13.00 9.73
CA MET A 107 -2.63 12.46 10.68
C MET A 107 -2.78 13.02 12.10
N ASN A 108 -3.42 14.18 12.26
CA ASN A 108 -3.70 14.81 13.56
C ASN A 108 -5.13 14.54 14.06
N ASP A 109 -5.94 13.76 13.32
CA ASP A 109 -7.29 13.42 13.76
C ASP A 109 -7.24 12.63 15.08
N PRO A 110 -8.04 12.99 16.10
CA PRO A 110 -7.98 12.33 17.41
C PRO A 110 -8.25 10.83 17.39
N ASP A 111 -9.08 10.35 16.46
CA ASP A 111 -9.38 8.92 16.34
C ASP A 111 -8.21 8.18 15.67
N GLU A 112 -7.61 8.75 14.64
CA GLU A 112 -6.41 8.20 13.99
C GLU A 112 -5.23 8.18 14.96
N VAL A 113 -4.98 9.27 15.69
CA VAL A 113 -3.91 9.35 16.71
C VAL A 113 -4.15 8.32 17.82
N ARG A 114 -5.40 8.18 18.30
CA ARG A 114 -5.73 7.18 19.33
C ARG A 114 -5.50 5.76 18.83
N TYR A 115 -5.92 5.45 17.61
CA TYR A 115 -5.76 4.12 17.03
C TYR A 115 -4.29 3.79 16.79
N THR A 116 -3.55 4.67 16.13
CA THR A 116 -2.14 4.48 15.81
C THR A 116 -1.24 4.44 17.05
N SER A 117 -1.64 5.07 18.15
CA SER A 117 -0.94 5.01 19.45
C SER A 117 -1.30 3.79 20.29
N SER A 118 -2.19 2.91 19.82
CA SER A 118 -2.58 1.70 20.56
C SER A 118 -1.44 0.69 20.66
N GLU A 119 -1.43 -0.11 21.74
CA GLU A 119 -0.41 -1.13 21.98
C GLU A 119 -0.25 -2.14 20.83
N PRO A 120 -1.34 -2.67 20.22
CA PRO A 120 -1.21 -3.59 19.10
C PRO A 120 -0.45 -2.99 17.91
N VAL A 121 -0.74 -1.74 17.55
CA VAL A 121 -0.04 -1.03 16.47
C VAL A 121 1.44 -0.82 16.82
N GLN A 122 1.71 -0.26 17.99
CA GLN A 122 3.09 0.07 18.40
C GLN A 122 3.97 -1.19 18.53
N SER A 123 3.42 -2.27 19.09
CA SER A 123 4.12 -3.54 19.29
C SER A 123 4.55 -4.18 17.96
N ILE A 124 3.67 -4.20 16.96
CA ILE A 124 3.98 -4.73 15.62
C ILE A 124 5.05 -3.90 14.93
N LEU A 125 4.90 -2.57 14.94
CA LEU A 125 5.87 -1.67 14.30
C LEU A 125 7.25 -1.78 14.95
N GLN A 126 7.31 -1.89 16.28
CA GLN A 126 8.56 -2.11 17.00
C GLN A 126 9.19 -3.47 16.63
N ASN A 127 8.38 -4.52 16.49
CA ASN A 127 8.86 -5.84 16.08
C ASN A 127 9.44 -5.81 14.66
N ILE A 128 8.75 -5.15 13.72
CA ILE A 128 9.22 -4.95 12.34
C ILE A 128 10.56 -4.19 12.34
N SER A 129 10.62 -3.03 13.00
CA SER A 129 11.82 -2.20 13.04
C SER A 129 13.01 -2.95 13.63
N SER A 130 12.82 -3.63 14.77
CA SER A 130 13.91 -4.30 15.50
C SER A 130 14.41 -5.56 14.78
N ASN A 131 13.53 -6.40 14.24
CA ASN A 131 13.93 -7.67 13.63
C ASN A 131 14.39 -7.53 12.17
N LEU A 132 13.96 -6.48 11.47
CA LEU A 132 14.31 -6.25 10.07
C LEU A 132 15.29 -5.09 9.88
N GLU A 133 15.70 -4.42 10.97
CA GLU A 133 16.66 -3.31 10.97
C GLU A 133 16.26 -2.19 9.99
N VAL A 134 14.96 -1.87 9.99
CA VAL A 134 14.37 -0.82 9.15
C VAL A 134 13.98 0.38 9.99
N GLU A 135 14.29 1.57 9.45
CA GLU A 135 14.04 2.86 10.06
C GLU A 135 12.95 3.61 9.28
N PRO A 136 12.13 4.46 9.93
CA PRO A 136 11.11 5.23 9.24
C PRO A 136 11.69 6.07 8.09
N ILE A 137 10.87 6.31 7.07
CA ILE A 137 11.23 7.22 5.98
C ILE A 137 10.93 8.67 6.40
N GLU A 138 11.78 9.60 5.98
CA GLU A 138 11.53 11.03 6.14
C GLU A 138 10.59 11.54 5.04
N ASN A 139 9.71 12.48 5.38
CA ASN A 139 8.77 13.12 4.45
C ASN A 139 7.94 12.10 3.62
N PRO A 140 7.21 11.17 4.28
CA PRO A 140 6.51 10.08 3.61
C PRO A 140 5.49 10.55 2.56
N PHE A 141 4.80 11.68 2.82
CA PHE A 141 3.84 12.26 1.87
C PHE A 141 4.50 12.65 0.54
N ASP A 142 5.59 13.43 0.62
CA ASP A 142 6.30 13.91 -0.57
C ASP A 142 6.95 12.74 -1.33
N TYR A 143 7.44 11.73 -0.61
CA TYR A 143 7.94 10.48 -1.21
C TYR A 143 6.87 9.80 -2.06
N ILE A 144 5.68 9.53 -1.49
CA ILE A 144 4.59 8.83 -2.20
C ILE A 144 4.11 9.68 -3.38
N LYS A 145 3.86 10.99 -3.19
CA LYS A 145 3.40 11.87 -4.26
C LYS A 145 4.37 11.93 -5.43
N LYS A 146 5.68 11.95 -5.17
CA LYS A 146 6.69 11.90 -6.21
C LYS A 146 6.64 10.58 -6.97
N LEU A 147 6.61 9.45 -6.25
CA LEU A 147 6.52 8.13 -6.86
C LEU A 147 5.28 7.99 -7.76
N GLN A 148 4.12 8.45 -7.27
CA GLN A 148 2.86 8.42 -8.02
C GLN A 148 2.86 9.32 -9.24
N LYS A 149 3.48 10.50 -9.17
CA LYS A 149 3.56 11.44 -10.30
C LYS A 149 4.40 10.87 -11.44
N ASP A 150 5.49 10.19 -11.12
CA ASP A 150 6.47 9.73 -12.11
C ASP A 150 6.14 8.33 -12.66
N PHE A 151 5.08 7.68 -12.15
CA PHE A 151 4.75 6.29 -12.49
C PHE A 151 4.02 6.15 -13.85
N PRO A 152 4.42 5.20 -14.72
CA PRO A 152 3.80 4.99 -16.02
C PRO A 152 2.54 4.09 -15.93
N TYR A 153 1.42 4.61 -15.41
CA TYR A 153 0.20 3.83 -15.14
C TYR A 153 -0.32 2.99 -16.32
N LYS A 154 -0.17 3.48 -17.57
CA LYS A 154 -0.58 2.77 -18.79
C LYS A 154 0.09 1.40 -18.98
N GLU A 155 1.22 1.19 -18.32
CA GLU A 155 1.94 -0.08 -18.37
C GLU A 155 1.27 -1.17 -17.53
N ILE A 156 0.45 -0.82 -16.52
CA ILE A 156 -0.32 -1.80 -15.75
C ILE A 156 -1.33 -2.48 -16.67
N LYS A 157 -1.40 -3.81 -16.61
CA LYS A 157 -2.29 -4.62 -17.45
C LYS A 157 -3.37 -5.27 -16.59
N PHE A 158 -4.59 -5.17 -17.08
CA PHE A 158 -5.78 -5.73 -16.44
C PHE A 158 -6.42 -6.80 -17.33
N THR A 159 -7.25 -7.63 -16.70
CA THR A 159 -8.08 -8.65 -17.37
C THR A 159 -9.19 -7.98 -18.20
N ASP A 160 -9.87 -8.75 -19.06
CA ASP A 160 -11.03 -8.23 -19.80
C ASP A 160 -12.17 -7.78 -18.88
N GLU A 161 -12.32 -8.43 -17.73
CA GLU A 161 -13.33 -8.06 -16.72
C GLU A 161 -13.22 -6.59 -16.30
N PHE A 162 -11.99 -6.10 -16.08
CA PHE A 162 -11.76 -4.70 -15.75
C PHE A 162 -12.33 -3.74 -16.78
N TYR A 163 -12.04 -3.98 -18.06
CA TYR A 163 -12.50 -3.13 -19.16
C TYR A 163 -14.02 -3.24 -19.36
N ASN A 164 -14.58 -4.43 -19.14
CA ASN A 164 -16.03 -4.65 -19.22
C ASN A 164 -16.78 -3.91 -18.11
N ILE A 165 -16.24 -3.88 -16.88
CA ILE A 165 -16.86 -3.22 -15.72
C ILE A 165 -16.71 -1.70 -15.80
N THR A 166 -15.52 -1.22 -16.16
CA THR A 166 -15.22 0.23 -16.18
C THR A 166 -15.68 0.92 -17.45
N GLY A 167 -15.88 0.17 -18.55
CA GLY A 167 -16.12 0.72 -19.88
C GLY A 167 -14.89 1.38 -20.52
N LEU A 168 -13.72 1.33 -19.87
CA LEU A 168 -12.48 1.84 -20.41
C LEU A 168 -11.97 0.93 -21.54
N THR A 169 -11.24 1.52 -22.48
CA THR A 169 -10.47 0.74 -23.46
C THR A 169 -9.05 0.45 -22.95
N ARG A 170 -8.40 -0.56 -23.53
CA ARG A 170 -7.00 -0.91 -23.21
C ARG A 170 -5.98 0.22 -23.46
N GLN A 171 -6.35 1.23 -24.25
CA GLN A 171 -5.52 2.41 -24.52
C GLN A 171 -5.74 3.53 -23.48
N GLU A 172 -6.91 3.52 -22.84
CA GLU A 172 -7.34 4.45 -21.79
C GLU A 172 -7.04 3.88 -20.39
N ASN A 173 -6.03 3.01 -20.23
CA ASN A 173 -5.53 2.68 -18.89
C ASN A 173 -5.15 4.00 -18.19
N ILE A 174 -6.07 4.49 -17.35
CA ILE A 174 -5.83 5.57 -16.41
C ILE A 174 -5.24 4.87 -15.21
#